data_AF-A0A527VM41-F1
#
_entry.id   AF-A0A527VM41-F1
#
_cell.length_a   1.000
_cell.length_b   1.000
_cell.length_c   1.000
_cell.angle_alpha   90.00
_cell.angle_beta   90.00
_cell.angle_gamma   90.00
#
_symmetry.space_group_name_H-M   'P 1'
#
loop_
_entity.id
_entity.type
_entity.pdbx_description
1 polymer ?
#
loop_
_entity_poly.entity_id
_entity_poly.type
_entity_poly.pdbx_seq_one_letter_code
_entity_poly.pdbx_strand_id
1 'polypeptide(L)' 'DYGLHAVVTMGTGADVEAQLNQLAQRGIASVKLFMTYQGFAVDDDLFFKVLDAARRLGWIVMVHAENDAAIRRTRQ' A
#
# COMPACT_ATOMS: atom_id res chain seq x y z
N ASP A 1 -10.31 -9.71 20.74
CA ASP A 1 -10.65 -8.85 19.59
C ASP A 1 -9.44 -8.60 18.71
N TYR A 2 -9.65 -8.19 17.46
CA TYR A 2 -8.60 -7.92 16.47
C TYR A 2 -9.10 -6.95 15.38
N GLY A 3 -8.17 -6.37 14.62
CA GLY A 3 -8.43 -5.58 13.42
C GLY A 3 -7.45 -5.95 12.31
N LEU A 4 -7.65 -5.42 11.10
CA LEU A 4 -6.82 -5.74 9.93
C LEU A 4 -6.36 -4.47 9.21
N HIS A 5 -5.23 -4.59 8.53
CA HIS A 5 -4.67 -3.56 7.65
C HIS A 5 -4.72 -4.05 6.21
N ALA A 6 -5.17 -3.22 5.28
CA ALA A 6 -5.15 -3.56 3.87
C ALA A 6 -3.72 -3.53 3.34
N VAL A 7 -3.33 -4.47 2.49
CA VAL A 7 -2.07 -4.42 1.73
C VAL A 7 -2.40 -4.05 0.30
N VAL A 8 -1.71 -3.05 -0.25
CA VAL A 8 -1.77 -2.68 -1.67
C VAL A 8 -0.51 -3.18 -2.36
N THR A 9 -0.67 -3.75 -3.54
CA THR A 9 0.43 -4.21 -4.41
C THR A 9 0.19 -3.71 -5.83
N MET A 10 1.14 -3.89 -6.74
CA MET A 10 0.90 -3.59 -8.17
C MET A 10 -0.33 -4.32 -8.75
N GLY A 11 -0.69 -5.49 -8.19
CA GLY A 11 -1.88 -6.24 -8.59
C GLY A 11 -3.20 -5.57 -8.20
N THR A 12 -3.19 -4.61 -7.26
CA THR A 12 -4.37 -3.80 -6.91
C THR A 12 -4.77 -2.90 -8.08
N GLY A 13 -3.83 -2.42 -8.89
CA GLY A 13 -4.12 -1.71 -10.14
C GLY A 13 -4.64 -0.28 -9.97
N ALA A 14 -5.20 0.25 -11.06
CA ALA A 14 -5.58 1.66 -11.19
C ALA A 14 -6.85 2.05 -10.41
N ASP A 15 -7.69 1.08 -10.03
CA ASP A 15 -8.93 1.26 -9.28
C ASP A 15 -8.73 1.20 -7.76
N VAL A 16 -7.48 1.31 -7.28
CA VAL A 16 -7.11 1.31 -5.86
C VAL A 16 -8.01 2.20 -4.99
N GLU A 17 -8.36 3.40 -5.45
CA GLU A 17 -9.23 4.29 -4.69
C GLU A 17 -10.63 3.71 -4.47
N ALA A 18 -11.23 3.09 -5.47
CA ALA A 18 -12.54 2.45 -5.33
C ALA A 18 -12.46 1.27 -4.37
N GLN A 19 -11.40 0.47 -4.46
CA GLN A 19 -11.17 -0.66 -3.54
C GLN A 19 -10.95 -0.20 -2.09
N LEU A 20 -10.18 0.87 -1.85
CA LEU A 20 -9.99 1.42 -0.51
C LEU A 20 -11.30 1.98 0.08
N ASN A 21 -12.12 2.64 -0.72
CA ASN A 21 -13.46 3.07 -0.31
C ASN A 21 -14.36 1.88 0.11
N GLN A 22 -14.32 0.78 -0.64
CA GLN A 22 -15.06 -0.44 -0.28
C GLN A 22 -14.56 -1.04 1.04
N LEU A 23 -13.24 -1.04 1.28
CA LEU A 23 -12.66 -1.52 2.52
C LEU A 23 -13.00 -0.63 3.73
N ALA A 24 -13.17 0.67 3.52
CA ALA A 24 -13.64 1.59 4.57
C ALA A 24 -15.05 1.23 5.06
N GLN A 25 -15.94 0.87 4.14
CA GLN A 25 -17.29 0.39 4.48
C GLN A 25 -17.27 -0.94 5.26
N ARG A 26 -16.17 -1.69 5.19
CA ARG A 26 -15.94 -2.96 5.89
C ARG A 26 -15.18 -2.79 7.22
N GLY A 27 -14.94 -1.55 7.66
CA GLY A 27 -14.30 -1.26 8.95
C GLY A 27 -12.78 -1.23 8.93
N ILE A 28 -12.14 -1.26 7.74
CA ILE A 28 -10.70 -1.01 7.62
C ILE A 28 -10.44 0.50 7.73
N ALA A 29 -9.34 0.89 8.38
CA ALA A 29 -8.99 2.29 8.61
C ALA A 29 -7.51 2.62 8.28
N SER A 30 -6.80 1.69 7.65
CA SER A 30 -5.37 1.85 7.35
C SER A 30 -4.89 0.89 6.26
N VAL A 31 -3.79 1.28 5.63
CA VAL A 31 -3.17 0.57 4.52
C VAL A 31 -1.67 0.41 4.75
N LYS A 32 -1.10 -0.71 4.29
CA LYS A 32 0.32 -1.03 4.32
C LYS A 32 0.86 -1.12 2.90
N LEU A 33 1.94 -0.40 2.66
CA LEU A 33 2.71 -0.39 1.41
C LEU A 33 4.08 -1.00 1.64
N PHE A 34 4.62 -1.62 0.60
CA PHE A 34 6.00 -2.10 0.55
C PHE A 34 6.72 -1.40 -0.59
N MET A 35 7.94 -0.91 -0.32
CA MET A 35 8.81 -0.34 -1.35
C MET A 35 9.81 -1.37 -1.91
N THR A 36 9.68 -2.63 -1.49
CA THR A 36 10.52 -3.77 -1.86
C THR A 36 9.69 -5.07 -1.81
N TYR A 37 10.31 -6.20 -2.14
CA TYR A 37 9.74 -7.54 -2.28
C TYR A 37 8.89 -7.74 -3.53
N GLN A 38 9.30 -8.69 -4.38
CA GLN A 38 8.57 -9.07 -5.58
C GLN A 38 7.15 -9.51 -5.23
N GLY A 39 6.16 -8.94 -5.92
CA GLY A 39 4.74 -9.21 -5.69
C GLY A 39 4.07 -8.33 -4.63
N PHE A 40 4.84 -7.62 -3.79
CA PHE A 40 4.32 -6.66 -2.81
C PHE A 40 4.69 -5.22 -3.11
N ALA A 41 5.90 -5.00 -3.66
CA ALA A 41 6.40 -3.68 -3.99
C ALA A 41 5.39 -2.91 -4.84
N VAL A 42 5.15 -1.63 -4.49
CA VAL A 42 4.45 -0.67 -5.33
C VAL A 42 5.46 0.26 -6.00
N ASP A 43 5.07 0.85 -7.13
CA ASP A 43 5.81 1.98 -7.71
C ASP A 43 5.36 3.31 -7.10
N ASP A 44 6.10 4.38 -7.42
CA ASP A 44 5.85 5.71 -6.88
C ASP A 44 4.48 6.26 -7.31
N ASP A 45 4.02 5.94 -8.53
CA ASP A 45 2.72 6.36 -9.03
C ASP A 45 1.57 5.77 -8.21
N LEU A 46 1.60 4.45 -7.95
CA LEU A 46 0.62 3.80 -7.09
C LEU A 46 0.76 4.25 -5.64
N PHE A 47 1.99 4.46 -5.16
CA PHE A 47 2.25 4.99 -3.82
C PHE A 47 1.56 6.34 -3.60
N PHE A 48 1.72 7.31 -4.51
CA PHE A 48 1.07 8.62 -4.40
C PHE A 48 -0.46 8.52 -4.49
N LYS A 49 -1.01 7.67 -5.37
CA LYS A 49 -2.47 7.42 -5.43
C LYS A 49 -3.01 6.91 -4.09
N VAL A 50 -2.28 6.01 -3.42
CA VAL A 50 -2.67 5.49 -2.11
C VAL A 50 -2.59 6.59 -1.05
N LEU A 51 -1.54 7.43 -1.05
CA LEU A 51 -1.45 8.56 -0.12
C LEU A 51 -2.63 9.53 -0.27
N ASP A 52 -2.99 9.87 -1.50
CA ASP A 52 -4.11 10.75 -1.82
C ASP A 52 -5.46 10.16 -1.37
N ALA A 53 -5.70 8.88 -1.66
CA ALA A 53 -6.92 8.19 -1.24
C ALA A 53 -7.00 8.07 0.29
N ALA A 54 -5.89 7.69 0.94
CA ALA A 54 -5.84 7.59 2.40
C ALA A 54 -6.07 8.94 3.08
N ARG A 55 -5.54 10.03 2.52
CA ARG A 55 -5.83 11.39 2.98
C ARG A 55 -7.32 11.72 2.93
N ARG A 56 -8.01 11.37 1.84
CA ARG A 56 -9.46 11.57 1.70
C ARG A 56 -10.27 10.75 2.70
N LEU A 57 -9.82 9.52 2.96
CA LEU A 57 -10.47 8.59 3.89
C LEU A 57 -10.14 8.83 5.37
N GLY A 58 -9.16 9.69 5.67
CA GLY A 58 -8.65 9.86 7.04
C GLY A 58 -7.89 8.63 7.56
N TRP A 59 -7.33 7.81 6.66
CA TRP A 59 -6.62 6.58 6.99
C TRP A 59 -5.15 6.82 7.30
N ILE A 60 -4.57 5.92 8.11
CA ILE A 60 -3.13 5.85 8.32
C ILE A 60 -2.49 5.01 7.20
N VAL A 61 -1.42 5.55 6.61
CA VAL A 61 -0.55 4.82 5.67
C VAL A 61 0.69 4.35 6.41
N MET A 62 0.95 3.04 6.34
CA MET A 62 2.16 2.42 6.85
C MET A 62 3.04 2.03 5.67
N VAL A 63 4.35 2.26 5.80
CA VAL A 63 5.31 1.94 4.73
C VAL A 63 6.35 0.99 5.28
N HIS A 64 6.66 -0.04 4.53
CA HIS A 64 7.89 -0.82 4.69
C HIS A 64 8.95 -0.20 3.78
N ALA A 65 9.72 0.73 4.34
CA ALA A 65 10.55 1.67 3.61
C ALA A 65 12.00 1.18 3.47
N GLU A 66 12.20 0.17 2.63
CA GLU A 66 13.54 -0.26 2.20
C GLU A 66 13.74 0.02 0.71
N ASN A 67 14.98 0.30 0.29
CA ASN A 67 15.30 0.51 -1.11
C ASN A 67 15.49 -0.84 -1.83
N ASP A 68 14.59 -1.16 -2.74
CA ASP A 68 14.57 -2.41 -3.50
C ASP A 68 15.82 -2.62 -4.38
N ALA A 69 16.35 -1.56 -5.00
CA ALA A 69 17.58 -1.64 -5.79
C ALA A 69 18.81 -1.97 -4.93
N ALA A 70 18.91 -1.37 -3.74
CA ALA A 70 19.98 -1.64 -2.78
C ALA A 70 19.91 -3.10 -2.28
N ILE A 71 18.72 -3.59 -1.96
CA ILE A 71 18.50 -4.98 -1.52
C ILE A 71 18.88 -5.97 -2.63
N ARG A 72 18.48 -5.73 -3.88
CA ARG A 72 18.87 -6.61 -4.99
C ARG A 72 20.38 -6.68 -5.18
N ARG A 73 21.08 -5.56 -5.02
CA ARG A 73 22.53 -5.50 -5.15
C ARG A 73 23.25 -6.35 -4.10
N THR A 74 22.75 -6.43 -2.87
CA THR A 74 23.40 -7.18 -1.77
C THR A 74 23.06 -8.67 -1.74
N ARG A 75 22.08 -9.11 -2.55
CA ARG A 75 21.64 -10.50 -2.67
C ARG A 75 22.19 -11.22 -3.92
N GLN A 76 22.99 -10.52 -4.73
CA GLN A 76 23.79 -11.09 -5.82
C GLN A 76 25.13 -11.59 -5.28
#